data_AF-A0A9P0QCU0-F1
#
_entry.id   AF-A0A9P0QCU0-F1
#
_cell.length_a   1.000
_cell.length_b   1.000
_cell.length_c   1.000
_cell.angle_alpha   90.00
_cell.angle_beta   90.00
_cell.angle_gamma   90.00
#
_symmetry.space_group_name_H-M   'P 1'
#
loop_
_entity.id
_entity.type
_entity.pdbx_description
1 polymer ?
#
loop_
_entity_poly.entity_id
_entity_poly.type
_entity_poly.pdbx_seq_one_letter_code
_entity_poly.pdbx_strand_id
1 'polypeptide(L)'
;MIIPIVISVEGVATNALSENLKVLNLPKGQMFPETEGFLVAIQDQVIPTNNYKRFILKNLQQSDKCRYGCQDSETIQHVIGGCQAFAPTDYKERHDIAAKIIHQELAYKFKLIECKLQYYKYTPQCVLENDKYKLYWDRTVLTDQYIKQNRPDIIIVDKDAQKVTLIDVAIPNSNNLTYKHNEKVAKYRELEFQIKRQWKMKYVETIPIIMSSTGVIPRRLLENIKALELSENIYKIIQKGVLLATARIVRKFMGNAST
;
A
#
# COMPACT_ATOMS: atom_id res chain seq x y z
N MET A 1 -23.17 -14.86 32.91
CA MET A 1 -21.81 -14.45 33.28
C MET A 1 -20.85 -15.52 32.76
N ILE A 2 -20.32 -15.34 31.56
CA ILE A 2 -19.54 -16.36 30.84
C ILE A 2 -18.06 -16.02 31.05
N ILE A 3 -17.34 -16.93 31.69
CA ILE A 3 -15.89 -16.84 31.92
C ILE A 3 -15.19 -17.32 30.65
N PRO A 4 -14.24 -16.58 30.06
CA PRO A 4 -13.49 -17.08 28.92
C PRO A 4 -12.46 -18.12 29.38
N ILE A 5 -12.51 -19.30 28.77
CA ILE A 5 -11.52 -20.37 28.94
C ILE A 5 -10.25 -19.94 28.20
N VAL A 6 -9.18 -19.66 28.96
CA VAL A 6 -7.83 -19.48 28.43
C VAL A 6 -7.20 -20.86 28.28
N ILE A 7 -7.09 -21.35 27.05
CA ILE A 7 -6.29 -22.55 26.77
C ILE A 7 -4.83 -22.08 26.68
N SER A 8 -4.08 -22.29 27.76
CA SER A 8 -2.63 -22.16 27.76
C SER A 8 -2.04 -23.44 27.17
N VAL A 9 -1.22 -23.31 26.12
CA VAL A 9 -0.36 -24.40 25.64
C VAL A 9 1.07 -23.90 25.78
N GLU A 10 1.71 -24.24 26.90
CA GLU A 10 3.15 -24.07 27.09
C GLU A 10 3.89 -25.34 26.66
N GLY A 11 5.00 -25.14 25.95
CA GLY A 11 6.10 -26.09 25.87
C GLY A 11 6.28 -26.77 24.51
N VAL A 12 7.25 -26.28 23.71
CA VAL A 12 8.47 -27.03 23.34
C VAL A 12 9.43 -26.08 22.58
N ALA A 13 10.65 -26.05 23.12
CA ALA A 13 11.94 -25.51 22.67
C ALA A 13 12.05 -24.70 21.36
N THR A 14 12.57 -23.49 21.57
CA THR A 14 13.19 -22.54 20.66
C THR A 14 14.31 -23.13 19.78
N ASN A 15 14.24 -22.89 18.47
CA ASN A 15 15.43 -22.66 17.62
C ASN A 15 15.06 -21.83 16.37
N ALA A 16 15.50 -20.57 16.37
CA ALA A 16 15.88 -19.73 15.23
C ALA A 16 15.03 -19.75 13.94
N LEU A 17 13.76 -19.36 14.01
CA LEU A 17 13.03 -18.83 12.85
C LEU A 17 12.24 -17.58 13.27
N SER A 18 12.83 -16.43 12.94
CA SER A 18 12.32 -15.05 13.01
C SER A 18 10.93 -14.82 13.64
N GLU A 19 10.90 -14.20 14.82
CA GLU A 19 9.72 -13.63 15.47
C GLU A 19 9.01 -12.48 14.70
N ASN A 20 9.39 -12.20 13.44
CA ASN A 20 8.92 -11.05 12.66
C ASN A 20 7.98 -11.37 11.49
N LEU A 21 7.44 -12.59 11.43
CA LEU A 21 6.44 -13.01 10.43
C LEU A 21 5.10 -13.38 11.10
N LYS A 22 4.62 -12.56 12.04
CA LYS A 22 3.25 -12.71 12.56
C LYS A 22 2.25 -12.16 11.55
N VAL A 23 1.52 -13.07 10.92
CA VAL A 23 0.43 -12.87 9.95
C VAL A 23 -0.76 -12.06 10.53
N LEU A 24 -0.74 -11.70 11.81
CA LEU A 24 -1.86 -11.09 12.55
C LEU A 24 -1.58 -9.67 13.09
N ASN A 25 -0.97 -8.79 12.29
CA ASN A 25 -0.85 -7.36 12.67
C ASN A 25 -2.07 -6.56 12.16
N LEU A 26 -3.29 -6.99 12.50
CA LEU A 26 -4.47 -6.16 12.26
C LEU A 26 -4.49 -4.99 13.28
N PRO A 27 -4.93 -3.78 12.88
CA PRO A 27 -5.09 -2.67 13.80
C PRO A 27 -6.17 -2.99 14.85
N LYS A 28 -5.73 -3.50 16.01
CA LYS A 28 -6.59 -3.99 17.11
C LYS A 28 -7.66 -2.98 17.50
N GLY A 29 -8.92 -3.42 17.56
CA GLY A 29 -10.04 -2.64 18.08
C GLY A 29 -10.46 -1.46 17.21
N GLN A 30 -10.01 -1.41 15.96
CA GLN A 30 -10.32 -0.34 15.01
C GLN A 30 -11.22 -0.78 13.86
N MET A 31 -11.60 -2.05 13.80
CA MET A 31 -12.44 -2.64 12.76
C MET A 31 -13.56 -3.47 13.40
N PHE A 32 -14.66 -3.64 12.66
CA PHE A 32 -15.74 -4.52 13.07
C PHE A 32 -15.26 -5.98 13.08
N PRO A 33 -15.66 -6.82 14.07
CA PRO A 33 -15.22 -8.21 14.18
C PRO A 33 -15.42 -9.03 12.90
N GLU A 34 -16.50 -8.79 12.17
CA GLU A 34 -16.81 -9.45 10.89
C GLU A 34 -15.77 -9.10 9.82
N THR A 35 -15.28 -7.86 9.81
CA THR A 35 -14.24 -7.43 8.87
C THR A 35 -12.87 -7.96 9.29
N GLU A 36 -12.57 -8.00 10.58
CA GLU A 36 -11.34 -8.61 11.07
C GLU A 36 -11.28 -10.11 10.72
N GLY A 37 -12.34 -10.87 11.01
CA GLY A 37 -12.41 -12.30 10.65
C GLY A 37 -12.29 -12.53 9.14
N PHE A 38 -12.88 -11.66 8.32
CA PHE A 38 -12.75 -11.75 6.86
C PHE A 38 -11.33 -11.46 6.37
N LEU A 39 -10.63 -10.49 6.98
CA LEU A 39 -9.23 -10.21 6.67
C LEU A 39 -8.31 -11.36 7.06
N VAL A 40 -8.57 -12.01 8.19
CA VAL A 40 -7.87 -13.24 8.58
C VAL A 40 -8.07 -14.34 7.53
N ALA A 41 -9.31 -14.56 7.06
CA ALA A 41 -9.57 -15.53 6.00
C ALA A 41 -8.84 -15.20 4.68
N ILE A 42 -8.68 -13.92 4.34
CA ILE A 42 -7.87 -13.47 3.18
C ILE A 42 -6.39 -13.80 3.41
N GLN A 43 -5.85 -13.51 4.59
CA GLN A 43 -4.45 -13.74 4.93
C GLN A 43 -4.09 -15.23 4.97
N ASP A 44 -5.00 -16.05 5.50
CA ASP A 44 -4.89 -17.52 5.56
C ASP A 44 -5.21 -18.18 4.21
N GLN A 45 -5.60 -17.40 3.20
CA GLN A 45 -5.90 -17.86 1.83
C GLN A 45 -7.06 -18.87 1.77
N VAL A 46 -7.99 -18.81 2.71
CA VAL A 46 -9.16 -19.71 2.80
C VAL A 46 -10.42 -19.12 2.16
N ILE A 47 -10.25 -18.11 1.31
CA ILE A 47 -11.33 -17.57 0.47
C ILE A 47 -11.67 -18.59 -0.62
N PRO A 48 -12.95 -18.87 -0.90
CA PRO A 48 -13.36 -19.90 -1.86
C PRO A 48 -13.19 -19.43 -3.32
N THR A 49 -11.96 -19.13 -3.69
CA THR A 49 -11.58 -18.87 -5.08
C THR A 49 -11.68 -20.14 -5.93
N ASN A 50 -11.71 -19.99 -7.24
CA ASN A 50 -11.77 -21.11 -8.17
C ASN A 50 -10.55 -22.05 -8.04
N ASN A 51 -9.35 -21.51 -7.80
CA ASN A 51 -8.17 -22.30 -7.49
C ASN A 51 -8.35 -23.10 -6.17
N TYR A 52 -8.83 -22.46 -5.11
CA TYR A 52 -9.08 -23.12 -3.82
C TYR A 52 -10.10 -24.26 -3.96
N LYS A 53 -11.22 -24.01 -4.65
CA LYS A 53 -12.25 -25.03 -4.91
C LYS A 53 -11.70 -26.22 -5.70
N ARG A 54 -10.90 -25.97 -6.73
CA ARG A 54 -10.34 -27.04 -7.58
C ARG A 54 -9.34 -27.90 -6.82
N PHE A 55 -8.35 -27.28 -6.17
CA PHE A 55 -7.19 -28.01 -5.64
C PHE A 55 -7.31 -28.37 -4.15
N ILE A 56 -7.95 -27.54 -3.34
CA ILE A 56 -8.08 -27.78 -1.89
C ILE A 56 -9.34 -28.58 -1.59
N LEU A 57 -10.50 -28.15 -2.12
CA LEU A 57 -11.76 -28.89 -1.96
C LEU A 57 -11.89 -30.08 -2.93
N LYS A 58 -10.90 -30.27 -3.82
CA LYS A 58 -10.85 -31.35 -4.81
C LYS A 58 -12.08 -31.41 -5.73
N ASN A 59 -12.71 -30.27 -6.01
CA ASN A 59 -13.79 -30.19 -6.99
C ASN A 59 -13.20 -30.16 -8.40
N LEU A 60 -13.01 -31.34 -9.01
CA LEU A 60 -12.37 -31.49 -10.31
C LEU A 60 -13.14 -30.88 -11.49
N GLN A 61 -14.45 -30.63 -11.32
CA GLN A 61 -15.28 -29.98 -12.34
C GLN A 61 -15.08 -28.46 -12.35
N GLN A 62 -14.56 -27.88 -11.27
CA GLN A 62 -14.30 -26.45 -11.17
C GLN A 62 -13.03 -26.09 -11.95
N SER A 63 -13.17 -25.19 -12.92
CA SER A 63 -12.02 -24.52 -13.53
C SER A 63 -11.31 -23.67 -12.48
N ASP A 64 -9.98 -23.63 -12.47
CA ASP A 64 -9.17 -22.76 -11.61
C ASP A 64 -8.99 -21.36 -12.20
N LYS A 65 -9.48 -21.10 -13.41
CA LYS A 65 -9.31 -19.81 -14.09
C LYS A 65 -10.11 -18.70 -13.43
N CYS A 66 -9.64 -17.48 -13.62
CA CYS A 66 -10.31 -16.27 -13.14
C CYS A 66 -11.73 -16.13 -13.71
N ARG A 67 -12.70 -15.94 -12.81
CA ARG A 67 -14.11 -15.74 -13.17
C ARG A 67 -14.39 -14.43 -13.94
N TYR A 68 -13.45 -13.49 -13.95
CA TYR A 68 -13.53 -12.24 -14.73
C TYR A 68 -12.75 -12.32 -16.06
N GLY A 69 -12.44 -13.53 -16.53
CA GLY A 69 -11.87 -13.75 -17.86
C GLY A 69 -10.36 -13.53 -17.98
N CYS A 70 -9.64 -13.36 -16.87
CA CYS A 70 -8.18 -13.37 -16.92
C CYS A 70 -7.64 -14.78 -17.21
N GLN A 71 -6.52 -14.87 -17.92
CA GLN A 71 -5.89 -16.16 -18.28
C GLN A 71 -5.21 -16.87 -17.08
N ASP A 72 -5.00 -16.14 -15.99
CA ASP A 72 -4.35 -16.63 -14.78
C ASP A 72 -5.28 -17.51 -13.92
N SER A 73 -4.64 -18.31 -13.05
CA SER A 73 -5.35 -19.05 -12.01
C SER A 73 -5.88 -18.10 -10.95
N GLU A 74 -7.13 -18.29 -10.52
CA GLU A 74 -7.81 -17.49 -9.53
C GLU A 74 -7.36 -17.84 -8.12
N THR A 75 -6.14 -17.46 -7.76
CA THR A 75 -5.63 -17.52 -6.39
C THR A 75 -6.03 -16.27 -5.62
N ILE A 76 -5.90 -16.28 -4.28
CA ILE A 76 -6.13 -15.07 -3.50
C ILE A 76 -5.16 -13.94 -3.90
N GLN A 77 -3.91 -14.28 -4.27
CA GLN A 77 -2.92 -13.32 -4.76
C GLN A 77 -3.35 -12.71 -6.10
N HIS A 78 -3.97 -13.51 -6.97
CA HIS A 78 -4.58 -13.00 -8.20
C HIS A 78 -5.72 -12.04 -7.88
N VAL A 79 -6.64 -12.42 -6.99
CA VAL A 79 -7.79 -11.57 -6.59
C VAL A 79 -7.33 -10.22 -6.01
N ILE A 80 -6.37 -10.24 -5.09
CA ILE A 80 -5.97 -9.02 -4.37
C ILE A 80 -4.94 -8.17 -5.11
N GLY A 81 -4.30 -8.64 -6.18
CA GLY A 81 -3.25 -7.87 -6.85
C GLY A 81 -2.84 -8.28 -8.27
N GLY A 82 -3.49 -9.28 -8.87
CA GLY A 82 -3.15 -9.78 -10.21
C GLY A 82 -4.27 -9.68 -11.24
N CYS A 83 -5.52 -9.46 -10.83
CA CYS A 83 -6.65 -9.44 -11.75
C CYS A 83 -6.69 -8.13 -12.56
N GLN A 84 -6.56 -8.26 -13.88
CA GLN A 84 -6.56 -7.11 -14.81
C GLN A 84 -7.88 -6.33 -14.78
N ALA A 85 -9.01 -7.00 -14.50
CA ALA A 85 -10.32 -6.35 -14.40
C ALA A 85 -10.40 -5.35 -13.23
N PHE A 86 -9.61 -5.54 -12.17
CA PHE A 86 -9.61 -4.71 -10.95
C PHE A 86 -8.45 -3.71 -10.92
N ALA A 87 -7.46 -3.86 -11.80
CA ALA A 87 -6.30 -2.98 -11.87
C ALA A 87 -6.62 -1.49 -12.12
N PRO A 88 -7.45 -1.11 -13.11
CA PRO A 88 -7.67 0.31 -13.42
C PRO A 88 -8.51 1.06 -12.38
N THR A 89 -9.24 0.34 -11.52
CA THR A 89 -10.19 0.91 -10.56
C THR A 89 -9.80 0.58 -9.12
N ASP A 90 -10.10 -0.61 -8.63
CA ASP A 90 -9.99 -0.94 -7.21
C ASP A 90 -8.53 -1.00 -6.70
N TYR A 91 -7.58 -1.48 -7.53
CA TYR A 91 -6.17 -1.49 -7.14
C TYR A 91 -5.60 -0.07 -7.10
N LYS A 92 -6.03 0.79 -8.02
CA LYS A 92 -5.71 2.22 -8.01
C LYS A 92 -6.32 2.92 -6.78
N GLU A 93 -7.59 2.66 -6.45
CA GLU A 93 -8.22 3.24 -5.25
C GLU A 93 -7.46 2.86 -3.98
N ARG A 94 -7.08 1.58 -3.83
CA ARG A 94 -6.28 1.11 -2.68
C ARG A 94 -4.92 1.80 -2.59
N HIS A 95 -4.26 1.97 -3.73
CA HIS A 95 -3.00 2.71 -3.83
C HIS A 95 -3.18 4.17 -3.39
N ASP A 96 -4.19 4.85 -3.96
CA ASP A 96 -4.46 6.26 -3.72
C ASP A 96 -4.84 6.52 -2.26
N ILE A 97 -5.49 5.58 -1.56
CA ILE A 97 -5.75 5.68 -0.11
C ILE A 97 -4.45 5.86 0.67
N ALA A 98 -3.44 5.03 0.39
CA ALA A 98 -2.15 5.12 1.07
C ALA A 98 -1.44 6.44 0.76
N ALA A 99 -1.42 6.85 -0.51
CA ALA A 99 -0.84 8.11 -0.94
C ALA A 99 -1.55 9.33 -0.32
N LYS A 100 -2.88 9.33 -0.26
CA LYS A 100 -3.69 10.41 0.37
C LYS A 100 -3.34 10.62 1.84
N ILE A 101 -3.13 9.53 2.58
CA ILE A 101 -2.75 9.59 4.00
C ILE A 101 -1.38 10.27 4.15
N ILE A 102 -0.39 9.86 3.35
CA ILE A 102 0.94 10.49 3.36
C ILE A 102 0.85 11.97 2.98
N HIS A 103 0.13 12.28 1.89
CA HIS A 103 -0.02 13.65 1.42
C HIS A 103 -0.63 14.58 2.48
N GLN A 104 -1.70 14.15 3.18
CA GLN A 104 -2.32 14.96 4.22
C GLN A 104 -1.36 15.23 5.38
N GLU A 105 -0.63 14.22 5.83
CA GLU A 105 0.29 14.36 6.97
C GLU A 105 1.47 15.28 6.61
N LEU A 106 1.97 15.21 5.38
CA LEU A 106 2.97 16.15 4.87
C LEU A 106 2.42 17.58 4.73
N ALA A 107 1.23 17.73 4.16
CA ALA A 107 0.59 19.03 4.00
C ALA A 107 0.36 19.71 5.36
N TYR A 108 -0.05 18.94 6.36
CA TYR A 108 -0.23 19.43 7.73
C TYR A 108 1.11 19.79 8.38
N LYS A 109 2.12 18.90 8.28
CA LYS A 109 3.48 19.14 8.79
C LYS A 109 4.07 20.45 8.26
N PHE A 110 3.93 20.70 6.95
CA PHE A 110 4.48 21.88 6.29
C PHE A 110 3.59 23.13 6.39
N LYS A 111 2.51 23.08 7.19
CA LYS A 111 1.55 24.19 7.35
C LYS A 111 0.95 24.66 6.03
N LEU A 112 0.72 23.72 5.12
CA LEU A 112 0.02 23.95 3.84
C LEU A 112 -1.50 23.77 3.99
N ILE A 113 -1.93 23.11 5.06
CA ILE A 113 -3.32 22.99 5.50
C ILE A 113 -3.39 23.23 7.01
N GLU A 114 -4.52 23.76 7.48
CA GLU A 114 -4.71 24.12 8.90
C GLU A 114 -5.13 22.95 9.78
N CYS A 115 -5.86 21.98 9.22
CA CYS A 115 -6.38 20.85 9.98
C CYS A 115 -6.38 19.56 9.17
N LYS A 116 -6.40 18.43 9.89
CA LYS A 116 -6.49 17.09 9.30
C LYS A 116 -7.93 16.61 9.28
N LEU A 117 -8.31 15.96 8.18
CA LEU A 117 -9.60 15.30 8.02
C LEU A 117 -9.43 13.80 8.15
N GLN A 118 -10.53 13.09 8.39
CA GLN A 118 -10.56 11.63 8.20
C GLN A 118 -10.08 11.28 6.78
N TYR A 119 -9.18 10.30 6.65
CA TYR A 119 -8.48 10.03 5.38
C TYR A 119 -9.41 9.77 4.19
N TYR A 120 -10.60 9.19 4.44
CA TYR A 120 -11.60 8.91 3.40
C TYR A 120 -12.42 10.14 2.96
N LYS A 121 -12.36 11.24 3.71
CA LYS A 121 -12.95 12.54 3.32
C LYS A 121 -11.93 13.47 2.66
N TYR A 122 -10.65 13.11 2.71
CA TYR A 122 -9.58 13.95 2.20
C TYR A 122 -9.41 13.82 0.69
N THR A 123 -9.34 14.97 0.03
CA THR A 123 -8.99 15.06 -1.39
C THR A 123 -7.74 15.93 -1.52
N PRO A 124 -6.61 15.36 -1.96
CA PRO A 124 -5.38 16.12 -2.21
C PRO A 124 -5.61 17.19 -3.27
N GLN A 125 -5.09 18.39 -3.04
CA GLN A 125 -4.99 19.40 -4.08
C GLN A 125 -3.76 19.10 -4.95
N CYS A 126 -3.87 19.34 -6.26
CA CYS A 126 -2.78 19.04 -7.19
C CYS A 126 -1.48 19.77 -6.85
N VAL A 127 -1.58 20.97 -6.26
CA VAL A 127 -0.46 21.78 -5.80
C VAL A 127 -0.89 22.49 -4.52
N LEU A 128 -0.07 22.38 -3.49
CA LEU A 128 -0.09 23.24 -2.32
C LEU A 128 1.24 23.96 -2.21
N GLU A 129 1.23 25.24 -1.86
CA GLU A 129 2.44 26.05 -1.83
C GLU A 129 2.37 27.13 -0.75
N ASN A 130 3.49 27.33 -0.05
CA ASN A 130 3.75 28.51 0.78
C ASN A 130 5.18 29.01 0.49
N ASP A 131 5.68 29.97 1.27
CA ASP A 131 7.00 30.57 1.03
C ASP A 131 8.16 29.57 1.12
N LYS A 132 8.01 28.49 1.89
CA LYS A 132 9.07 27.52 2.19
C LYS A 132 8.93 26.20 1.45
N TYR A 133 7.69 25.78 1.21
CA TYR A 133 7.37 24.44 0.72
C TYR A 133 6.44 24.48 -0.48
N LYS A 134 6.64 23.52 -1.38
CA LYS A 134 5.69 23.17 -2.43
C LYS A 134 5.43 21.68 -2.39
N LEU A 135 4.16 21.29 -2.45
CA LEU A 135 3.73 19.91 -2.44
C LEU A 135 2.89 19.65 -3.69
N TYR A 136 3.37 18.76 -4.55
CA TYR A 136 2.63 18.31 -5.72
C TYR A 136 1.98 16.96 -5.46
N TRP A 137 0.78 16.78 -6.00
CA TRP A 137 0.05 15.52 -6.01
C TRP A 137 -0.20 15.06 -7.44
N ASP A 138 0.21 13.82 -7.75
CA ASP A 138 -0.10 13.09 -8.99
C ASP A 138 0.14 13.93 -10.27
N ARG A 139 1.29 14.61 -10.31
CA ARG A 139 1.67 15.56 -11.37
C ARG A 139 2.84 15.02 -12.16
N THR A 140 2.69 15.02 -13.48
CA THR A 140 3.80 14.74 -14.40
C THR A 140 4.84 15.84 -14.34
N VAL A 141 6.09 15.46 -14.13
CA VAL A 141 7.26 16.34 -14.24
C VAL A 141 7.66 16.43 -15.70
N LEU A 142 7.63 17.65 -16.23
CA LEU A 142 8.10 17.93 -17.58
C LEU A 142 9.63 18.04 -17.58
N THR A 143 10.27 17.17 -18.36
CA THR A 143 11.73 17.13 -18.53
C THR A 143 12.09 17.36 -19.99
N ASP A 144 13.32 17.80 -20.25
CA ASP A 144 13.85 18.11 -21.59
C ASP A 144 14.18 16.83 -22.36
N GLN A 145 14.48 15.76 -21.63
CA GLN A 145 14.60 14.41 -22.15
C GLN A 145 13.34 13.60 -21.83
N TYR A 146 12.97 12.70 -22.73
CA TYR A 146 11.88 11.78 -22.50
C TYR A 146 12.25 10.79 -21.40
N ILE A 147 11.54 10.85 -20.27
CA ILE A 147 11.65 9.89 -19.18
C ILE A 147 10.34 9.10 -19.09
N LYS A 148 10.44 7.78 -19.15
CA LYS A 148 9.28 6.87 -19.09
C LYS A 148 8.52 6.96 -17.76
N GLN A 149 9.24 7.19 -16.65
CA GLN A 149 8.67 7.28 -15.29
C GLN A 149 8.90 8.69 -14.74
N ASN A 150 7.99 9.60 -15.07
CA ASN A 150 8.10 11.02 -14.73
C ASN A 150 6.92 11.55 -13.89
N ARG A 151 6.12 10.65 -13.31
CA ARG A 151 4.96 11.00 -12.49
C ARG A 151 5.00 10.28 -11.14
N PRO A 152 5.80 10.80 -10.19
CA PRO A 152 5.71 10.39 -8.78
C PRO A 152 4.33 10.72 -8.21
N ASP A 153 3.90 9.97 -7.19
CA ASP A 153 2.62 10.22 -6.53
C ASP A 153 2.61 11.55 -5.78
N ILE A 154 3.72 11.85 -5.10
CA ILE A 154 3.88 13.07 -4.32
C ILE A 154 5.30 13.62 -4.56
N ILE A 155 5.41 14.95 -4.69
CA ILE A 155 6.70 15.65 -4.77
C ILE A 155 6.72 16.75 -3.71
N ILE A 156 7.71 16.73 -2.84
CA ILE A 156 7.98 17.79 -1.87
C ILE A 156 9.14 18.63 -2.41
N VAL A 157 8.98 19.95 -2.43
CA VAL A 157 10.06 20.89 -2.67
C VAL A 157 10.25 21.74 -1.42
N ASP A 158 11.41 21.63 -0.80
CA ASP A 158 11.88 22.54 0.24
C ASP A 158 12.72 23.63 -0.45
N LYS A 159 12.18 24.85 -0.47
CA LYS A 159 12.76 26.00 -1.15
C LYS A 159 14.01 26.52 -0.43
N ASP A 160 14.00 26.47 0.90
CA ASP A 160 15.10 26.97 1.74
C ASP A 160 16.31 26.02 1.64
N ALA A 161 16.07 24.72 1.77
CA ALA A 161 17.12 23.70 1.66
C ALA A 161 17.52 23.38 0.20
N GLN A 162 16.75 23.86 -0.77
CA GLN A 162 16.84 23.48 -2.19
C GLN A 162 16.84 21.95 -2.35
N LYS A 163 15.92 21.30 -1.64
CA LYS A 163 15.78 19.84 -1.58
C LYS A 163 14.46 19.42 -2.20
N VAL A 164 14.51 18.39 -3.05
CA VAL A 164 13.30 17.75 -3.59
C VAL A 164 13.24 16.31 -3.12
N THR A 165 12.07 15.90 -2.63
CA THR A 165 11.80 14.51 -2.25
C THR A 165 10.66 13.98 -3.10
N LEU A 166 10.93 12.95 -3.88
CA LEU A 166 9.96 12.20 -4.66
C LEU A 166 9.43 11.06 -3.81
N ILE A 167 8.11 10.91 -3.72
CA ILE A 167 7.49 9.81 -2.96
C ILE A 167 6.64 9.01 -3.92
N ASP A 168 6.83 7.70 -3.86
CA ASP A 168 6.20 6.74 -4.75
C ASP A 168 5.67 5.56 -3.93
N VAL A 169 4.36 5.39 -3.96
CA VAL A 169 3.62 4.42 -3.15
C VAL A 169 3.48 3.11 -3.93
N ALA A 170 3.51 1.98 -3.23
CA ALA A 170 3.03 0.74 -3.82
C ALA A 170 2.46 -0.23 -2.80
N ILE A 171 1.42 -0.91 -3.26
CA ILE A 171 0.72 -1.94 -2.50
C ILE A 171 0.82 -3.29 -3.23
N PRO A 172 2.01 -3.92 -3.32
CA PRO A 172 2.18 -5.20 -3.99
C PRO A 172 1.64 -6.35 -3.14
N ASN A 173 1.61 -7.55 -3.72
CA ASN A 173 1.50 -8.78 -2.92
C ASN A 173 2.75 -8.95 -2.03
N SER A 174 2.62 -9.70 -0.93
CA SER A 174 3.70 -9.92 0.05
C SER A 174 4.95 -10.54 -0.56
N ASN A 175 4.79 -11.34 -1.62
CA ASN A 175 5.88 -11.99 -2.31
C ASN A 175 6.64 -10.91 -3.12
N ASN A 176 7.88 -10.61 -2.72
CA ASN A 176 8.82 -9.67 -3.38
C ASN A 176 8.78 -8.18 -2.94
N LEU A 177 8.42 -7.86 -1.68
CA LEU A 177 8.45 -6.48 -1.15
C LEU A 177 9.82 -5.79 -1.32
N THR A 178 10.92 -6.48 -1.02
CA THR A 178 12.29 -5.93 -1.14
C THR A 178 12.67 -5.62 -2.58
N TYR A 179 12.29 -6.49 -3.52
CA TYR A 179 12.53 -6.28 -4.94
C TYR A 179 11.79 -5.04 -5.45
N LYS A 180 10.50 -4.89 -5.08
CA LYS A 180 9.69 -3.72 -5.45
C LYS A 180 10.26 -2.41 -4.93
N HIS A 181 10.86 -2.43 -3.74
CA HIS A 181 11.58 -1.28 -3.20
C HIS A 181 12.77 -0.89 -4.08
N ASN A 182 13.65 -1.84 -4.39
CA ASN A 182 14.83 -1.56 -5.20
C ASN A 182 14.47 -1.15 -6.64
N GLU A 183 13.43 -1.77 -7.21
CA GLU A 183 12.89 -1.45 -8.53
C GLU A 183 12.43 0.02 -8.61
N LYS A 184 11.70 0.52 -7.61
CA LYS A 184 11.23 1.92 -7.57
C LYS A 184 12.39 2.91 -7.44
N VAL A 185 13.32 2.67 -6.52
CA VAL A 185 14.49 3.56 -6.36
C VAL A 185 15.31 3.63 -7.66
N ALA A 186 15.54 2.49 -8.32
CA ALA A 186 16.25 2.48 -9.59
C ALA A 186 15.50 3.22 -10.71
N LYS A 187 14.16 3.11 -10.75
CA LYS A 187 13.32 3.72 -11.79
C LYS A 187 13.34 5.26 -11.79
N TYR A 188 13.45 5.89 -10.63
CA TYR A 188 13.38 7.36 -10.52
C TYR A 188 14.74 8.05 -10.63
N ARG A 189 15.86 7.32 -10.65
CA ARG A 189 17.20 7.90 -10.68
C ARG A 189 17.44 8.87 -11.83
N GLU A 190 16.90 8.58 -13.01
CA GLU A 190 16.99 9.46 -14.17
C GLU A 190 16.17 10.75 -13.97
N LEU A 191 14.96 10.61 -13.41
CA LEU A 191 14.12 11.76 -13.07
C LEU A 191 14.76 12.64 -12.00
N GLU A 192 15.39 12.05 -10.98
CA GLU A 192 16.12 12.78 -9.94
C GLU A 192 17.21 13.66 -10.54
N PHE A 193 18.00 13.11 -11.48
CA PHE A 193 19.05 13.86 -12.18
C PHE A 193 18.46 15.02 -12.99
N GLN A 194 17.36 14.78 -13.71
CA GLN A 194 16.71 15.82 -14.51
C GLN A 194 16.14 16.94 -13.64
N ILE A 195 15.42 16.60 -12.57
CA ILE A 195 14.90 17.58 -11.60
C ILE A 195 16.04 18.39 -11.00
N LYS A 196 17.12 17.72 -10.56
CA LYS A 196 18.27 18.38 -9.96
C LYS A 196 18.85 19.44 -10.89
N ARG A 197 19.04 19.09 -12.17
CA ARG A 197 19.60 19.96 -13.19
C ARG A 197 18.65 21.09 -13.57
N GLN A 198 17.41 20.77 -13.90
CA GLN A 198 16.44 21.73 -14.43
C GLN A 198 15.94 22.71 -13.37
N TRP A 199 15.63 22.21 -12.18
CA TRP A 199 15.11 23.04 -11.08
C TRP A 199 16.24 23.64 -10.23
N LYS A 200 17.51 23.36 -10.58
CA LYS A 200 18.71 23.86 -9.89
C LYS A 200 18.71 23.53 -8.39
N MET A 201 18.34 22.29 -8.06
CA MET A 201 18.22 21.80 -6.69
C MET A 201 19.55 21.25 -6.19
N LYS A 202 19.83 21.41 -4.89
CA LYS A 202 21.05 20.86 -4.27
C LYS A 202 20.93 19.35 -4.07
N TYR A 203 19.76 18.91 -3.61
CA TYR A 203 19.49 17.52 -3.24
C TYR A 203 18.18 17.07 -3.88
N VAL A 204 18.18 15.86 -4.45
CA VAL A 204 16.97 15.18 -4.93
C VAL A 204 17.06 13.73 -4.51
N GLU A 205 16.00 13.20 -3.90
CA GLU A 205 15.94 11.81 -3.45
C GLU A 205 14.54 11.21 -3.65
N THR A 206 14.47 9.89 -3.85
CA THR A 206 13.23 9.13 -3.90
C THR A 206 13.05 8.30 -2.65
N ILE A 207 11.91 8.47 -1.97
CA ILE A 207 11.51 7.71 -0.78
C ILE A 207 10.27 6.85 -1.13
N PRO A 208 10.44 5.53 -1.36
CA PRO A 208 9.31 4.66 -1.68
C PRO A 208 8.49 4.30 -0.43
N ILE A 209 7.18 4.34 -0.52
CA ILE A 209 6.26 3.94 0.56
C ILE A 209 5.58 2.63 0.16
N ILE A 210 6.08 1.52 0.71
CA ILE A 210 5.67 0.17 0.29
C ILE A 210 5.03 -0.59 1.44
N MET A 211 3.86 -1.17 1.19
CA MET A 211 3.15 -2.03 2.13
C MET A 211 2.47 -3.18 1.38
N SER A 212 2.39 -4.38 1.94
CA SER A 212 1.66 -5.47 1.28
C SER A 212 0.15 -5.19 1.20
N SER A 213 -0.51 -5.68 0.16
CA SER A 213 -1.96 -5.75 0.03
C SER A 213 -2.63 -6.51 1.19
N THR A 214 -1.90 -7.42 1.83
CA THR A 214 -2.30 -8.17 3.03
C THR A 214 -1.95 -7.48 4.35
N GLY A 215 -1.41 -6.26 4.32
CA GLY A 215 -1.08 -5.47 5.51
C GLY A 215 0.27 -5.78 6.15
N VAL A 216 1.13 -6.58 5.52
CA VAL A 216 2.52 -6.75 5.97
C VAL A 216 3.28 -5.42 5.86
N ILE A 217 3.90 -5.02 6.97
CA ILE A 217 4.67 -3.79 7.11
C ILE A 217 6.17 -4.14 7.00
N PRO A 218 6.86 -3.78 5.91
CA PRO A 218 8.30 -3.98 5.83
C PRO A 218 9.03 -2.97 6.73
N ARG A 219 10.15 -3.38 7.33
CA ARG A 219 10.99 -2.49 8.16
C ARG A 219 11.36 -1.18 7.45
N ARG A 220 11.65 -1.27 6.15
CA ARG A 220 11.96 -0.10 5.30
C ARG A 220 10.84 0.93 5.26
N LEU A 221 9.56 0.53 5.38
CA LEU A 221 8.46 1.50 5.45
C LEU A 221 8.60 2.41 6.68
N LEU A 222 8.98 1.83 7.83
CA LEU A 222 9.17 2.60 9.07
C LEU A 222 10.38 3.54 8.95
N GLU A 223 11.47 3.07 8.35
CA GLU A 223 12.66 3.88 8.07
C GLU A 223 12.34 5.05 7.13
N ASN A 224 11.55 4.80 6.08
CA ASN A 224 11.14 5.81 5.12
C ASN A 224 10.14 6.83 5.72
N ILE A 225 9.22 6.40 6.57
CA ILE A 225 8.34 7.30 7.34
C ILE A 225 9.17 8.22 8.25
N LYS A 226 10.20 7.69 8.91
CA LYS A 226 11.14 8.48 9.73
C LYS A 226 11.94 9.47 8.89
N ALA A 227 12.39 9.07 7.70
CA ALA A 227 13.12 9.94 6.79
C ALA A 227 12.26 11.14 6.30
N LEU A 228 10.94 10.97 6.24
CA LEU A 228 9.98 12.06 6.00
C LEU A 228 9.68 12.87 7.27
N GLU A 229 10.26 12.50 8.40
CA GLU A 229 10.02 13.03 9.75
C GLU A 229 8.53 13.04 10.10
N LEU A 230 7.82 11.99 9.70
CA LEU A 230 6.44 11.74 10.06
C LEU A 230 6.38 10.82 11.29
N SER A 231 5.27 10.88 12.03
CA SER A 231 5.05 9.98 13.15
C SER A 231 5.00 8.53 12.67
N GLU A 232 5.75 7.63 13.34
CA GLU A 232 5.71 6.20 13.03
C GLU A 232 4.27 5.65 13.03
N ASN A 233 3.39 6.14 13.90
CA ASN A 233 2.01 5.66 14.00
C ASN A 233 1.19 5.80 12.70
N ILE A 234 1.63 6.60 11.72
CA ILE A 234 0.97 6.73 10.42
C ILE A 234 0.86 5.39 9.67
N TYR A 235 1.81 4.46 9.86
CA TYR A 235 1.74 3.15 9.20
C TYR A 235 0.45 2.40 9.57
N LYS A 236 -0.07 2.60 10.80
CA LYS A 236 -1.31 1.95 11.26
C LYS A 236 -2.52 2.45 10.49
N ILE A 237 -2.55 3.75 10.19
CA ILE A 237 -3.62 4.39 9.41
C ILE A 237 -3.57 3.90 7.96
N ILE A 238 -2.36 3.87 7.37
CA ILE A 238 -2.14 3.35 6.01
C ILE A 238 -2.57 1.88 5.96
N GLN A 239 -2.12 1.07 6.91
CA GLN A 239 -2.44 -0.35 6.99
C GLN A 239 -3.95 -0.58 7.09
N LYS A 240 -4.63 0.16 7.98
CA LYS A 240 -6.09 0.08 8.08
C LYS A 240 -6.77 0.42 6.75
N GLY A 241 -6.38 1.51 6.09
CA GLY A 241 -6.96 1.91 4.80
C GLY A 241 -6.75 0.86 3.71
N VAL A 242 -5.52 0.32 3.62
CA VAL A 242 -5.15 -0.72 2.65
C VAL A 242 -5.92 -2.01 2.89
N LEU A 243 -6.01 -2.47 4.14
CA LEU A 243 -6.74 -3.69 4.50
C LEU A 243 -8.23 -3.57 4.20
N LEU A 244 -8.86 -2.46 4.57
CA LEU A 244 -10.27 -2.23 4.26
C LEU A 244 -10.54 -2.20 2.74
N ALA A 245 -9.64 -1.61 1.96
CA ALA A 245 -9.73 -1.63 0.50
C ALA A 245 -9.53 -3.05 -0.07
N THR A 246 -8.57 -3.83 0.46
CA THR A 246 -8.40 -5.25 0.09
C THR A 246 -9.64 -6.08 0.42
N ALA A 247 -10.26 -5.90 1.59
CA ALA A 247 -11.51 -6.57 1.92
C ALA A 247 -12.64 -6.19 0.94
N ARG A 248 -12.76 -4.91 0.56
CA ARG A 248 -13.72 -4.46 -0.45
C ARG A 248 -13.46 -5.12 -1.81
N ILE A 249 -12.22 -5.18 -2.27
CA ILE A 249 -11.81 -5.87 -3.50
C ILE A 249 -12.28 -7.32 -3.48
N VAL A 250 -11.95 -8.08 -2.43
CA VAL A 250 -12.31 -9.50 -2.34
C VAL A 250 -13.83 -9.66 -2.28
N ARG A 251 -14.55 -8.84 -1.50
CA ARG A 251 -16.03 -8.88 -1.47
C ARG A 251 -16.64 -8.63 -2.85
N LYS A 252 -16.18 -7.61 -3.57
CA LYS A 252 -16.65 -7.28 -4.92
C LYS A 252 -16.34 -8.41 -5.90
N PHE A 253 -15.10 -8.91 -5.88
CA PHE A 253 -14.67 -10.03 -6.70
C PHE A 253 -15.53 -11.27 -6.47
N MET A 254 -15.83 -11.58 -5.21
CA MET A 254 -16.62 -12.74 -4.82
C MET A 254 -18.13 -12.56 -5.06
N GLY A 255 -18.65 -11.34 -4.91
CA GLY A 255 -20.07 -11.02 -5.01
C GLY A 255 -20.60 -10.88 -6.45
N ASN A 256 -19.77 -10.46 -7.40
CA ASN A 256 -20.15 -10.33 -8.81
C ASN A 256 -19.79 -11.56 -9.66
N ALA A 257 -19.86 -12.77 -9.07
CA ALA A 257 -19.90 -13.97 -9.89
C ALA A 257 -21.24 -13.97 -10.63
N SER A 258 -21.25 -13.41 -11.84
CA SER A 258 -22.36 -13.56 -12.78
C SER A 258 -22.79 -15.02 -12.81
N THR A 259 -24.02 -15.25 -12.36
CA THR A 259 -24.93 -16.29 -12.83
C THR A 259 -24.81 -16.48 -14.33
#